data_AF-A0A7C7XWN5-F1
#
_entry.id   AF-A0A7C7XWN5-F1
#
_cell.length_a   1.000
_cell.length_b   1.000
_cell.length_c   1.000
_cell.angle_alpha   90.00
_cell.angle_beta   90.00
_cell.angle_gamma   90.00
#
_symmetry.space_group_name_H-M   'P 1'
#
loop_
_entity.id
_entity.type
_entity.pdbx_description
1 polymer ?
#
loop_
_entity_poly.entity_id
_entity_poly.type
_entity_poly.pdbx_seq_one_letter_code
_entity_poly.pdbx_strand_id
1 'polypeptide(L)'
;MQKKTIQALRKFGKDYQLKLPKELIYFPKHRAPSESAVESLSYFRKLGYHVICFVDSETQSLDAIAGEKNARDILLLQADTVYRSNDKPVTAGVEKGNTYELRELVHEKDLPPTIDLVWHGINDRKNLQQFLSSRIQWGEVDVQTVHEDGTVLLQHDSPLEDETLLIEKIDLTLNELLVEFQQHGKAIKVDFKDKGNVLSESIKLLKKHSFNDQNIWLNGNIDVLKEDGFKMLSA
;
A
#
# COMPACT_ATOMS: atom_id res chain seq x y z
N MET A 1 7.26 -31.57 -12.09
CA MET A 1 6.32 -30.51 -11.67
C MET A 1 7.07 -29.22 -11.36
N GLN A 2 8.01 -29.22 -10.42
CA GLN A 2 8.83 -28.05 -10.00
C GLN A 2 9.37 -27.18 -11.14
N LYS A 3 10.06 -27.77 -12.14
CA LYS A 3 10.61 -27.03 -13.28
C LYS A 3 9.52 -26.28 -14.09
N LYS A 4 8.35 -26.89 -14.27
CA LYS A 4 7.21 -26.28 -14.97
C LYS A 4 6.61 -25.13 -14.14
N THR A 5 6.49 -25.30 -12.82
CA THR A 5 6.03 -24.25 -11.89
C THR A 5 6.94 -23.02 -11.94
N ILE A 6 8.27 -23.22 -11.85
CA ILE A 6 9.24 -22.12 -11.93
C ILE A 6 9.15 -21.41 -13.30
N GLN A 7 9.00 -22.17 -14.38
CA GLN A 7 8.84 -21.59 -15.73
C GLN A 7 7.55 -20.77 -15.84
N ALA A 8 6.44 -21.24 -15.29
CA ALA A 8 5.17 -20.52 -15.27
C ALA A 8 5.28 -19.22 -14.46
N LEU A 9 5.86 -19.28 -13.25
CA LEU A 9 6.09 -18.09 -12.40
C LEU A 9 6.96 -17.05 -13.10
N ARG A 10 8.05 -17.47 -13.76
CA ARG A 10 8.91 -16.56 -14.52
C ARG A 10 8.20 -15.94 -15.72
N LYS A 11 7.36 -16.71 -16.42
CA LYS A 11 6.59 -16.21 -17.55
C LYS A 11 5.58 -15.16 -17.10
N PHE A 12 4.82 -15.43 -16.04
CA PHE A 12 3.83 -14.50 -15.50
C PHE A 12 4.50 -13.26 -14.90
N GLY A 13 5.55 -13.46 -14.11
CA GLY A 13 6.28 -12.37 -13.45
C GLY A 13 7.07 -11.47 -14.41
N LYS A 14 7.28 -11.87 -15.68
CA LYS A 14 8.04 -11.10 -16.66
C LYS A 14 7.43 -9.71 -16.88
N ASP A 15 6.11 -9.65 -17.02
CA ASP A 15 5.40 -8.40 -17.32
C ASP A 15 5.38 -7.45 -16.11
N TYR A 16 5.57 -8.00 -14.91
CA TYR A 16 5.67 -7.27 -13.64
C TYR A 16 7.11 -7.08 -13.15
N GLN A 17 8.11 -7.43 -13.96
CA GLN A 17 9.54 -7.41 -13.60
C GLN A 17 9.85 -8.14 -12.27
N LEU A 18 9.06 -9.16 -11.94
CA LEU A 18 9.12 -9.86 -10.67
C LEU A 18 10.45 -10.59 -10.54
N LYS A 19 11.29 -10.15 -9.60
CA LYS A 19 12.48 -10.87 -9.17
C LYS A 19 12.07 -11.84 -8.05
N LEU A 20 12.13 -13.14 -8.32
CA LEU A 20 11.92 -14.19 -7.32
C LEU A 20 13.27 -14.77 -6.90
N PRO A 21 13.84 -14.34 -5.76
CA PRO A 21 14.98 -15.02 -5.14
C PRO A 21 14.69 -16.52 -4.99
N LYS A 22 15.73 -17.35 -5.08
CA LYS A 22 15.54 -18.82 -5.07
C LYS A 22 14.98 -19.28 -3.72
N GLU A 23 15.38 -18.63 -2.66
CA GLU A 23 14.93 -18.82 -1.30
C GLU A 23 13.43 -18.53 -1.10
N LEU A 24 12.82 -17.70 -1.97
CA LEU A 24 11.38 -17.44 -1.96
C LEU A 24 10.54 -18.48 -2.70
N ILE A 25 11.18 -19.48 -3.32
CA ILE A 25 10.50 -20.61 -3.97
C ILE A 25 10.84 -21.87 -3.19
N TYR A 26 9.91 -22.28 -2.32
CA TYR A 26 10.03 -23.50 -1.54
C TYR A 26 9.15 -24.61 -2.10
N PHE A 27 9.70 -25.83 -2.20
CA PHE A 27 8.94 -27.02 -2.51
C PHE A 27 8.97 -27.95 -1.29
N PRO A 28 7.85 -28.11 -0.56
CA PRO A 28 7.80 -28.95 0.62
C PRO A 28 8.09 -30.41 0.27
N LYS A 29 8.62 -31.14 1.25
CA LYS A 29 9.01 -32.56 1.12
C LYS A 29 7.81 -33.47 1.28
N HIS A 30 6.86 -33.05 2.10
CA HIS A 30 5.64 -33.79 2.34
C HIS A 30 4.73 -33.79 1.10
N ARG A 31 3.89 -34.83 0.99
CA ARG A 31 2.88 -34.92 -0.08
C ARG A 31 1.48 -34.57 0.40
N ALA A 32 1.24 -34.66 1.72
CA ALA A 32 -0.02 -34.26 2.31
C ALA A 32 -0.12 -32.71 2.34
N PRO A 33 -1.24 -32.11 1.89
CA PRO A 33 -1.39 -30.65 1.85
C PRO A 33 -1.15 -29.98 3.21
N SER A 34 -1.71 -30.54 4.30
CA SER A 34 -1.54 -30.03 5.66
C SER A 34 -0.08 -29.98 6.12
N GLU A 35 0.65 -31.09 5.97
CA GLU A 35 2.07 -31.20 6.36
C GLU A 35 2.94 -30.25 5.52
N SER A 36 2.67 -30.18 4.22
CA SER A 36 3.35 -29.28 3.29
C SER A 36 3.14 -27.80 3.63
N ALA A 37 1.93 -27.43 4.07
CA ALA A 37 1.60 -26.07 4.45
C ALA A 37 2.37 -25.64 5.70
N VAL A 38 2.32 -26.45 6.77
CA VAL A 38 3.04 -26.19 8.02
C VAL A 38 4.56 -26.17 7.81
N GLU A 39 5.10 -27.09 7.00
CA GLU A 39 6.52 -27.10 6.62
C GLU A 39 6.91 -25.79 5.92
N SER A 40 6.11 -25.33 4.98
CA SER A 40 6.35 -24.10 4.22
C SER A 40 6.31 -22.85 5.13
N LEU A 41 5.33 -22.78 6.04
CA LEU A 41 5.25 -21.71 7.03
C LEU A 41 6.51 -21.67 7.92
N SER A 42 6.96 -22.84 8.40
CA SER A 42 8.18 -22.93 9.20
C SER A 42 9.42 -22.51 8.43
N TYR A 43 9.51 -22.89 7.15
CA TYR A 43 10.62 -22.52 6.29
C TYR A 43 10.76 -20.99 6.15
N PHE A 44 9.68 -20.27 5.82
CA PHE A 44 9.74 -18.82 5.67
C PHE A 44 10.00 -18.08 6.98
N ARG A 45 9.43 -18.55 8.09
CA ARG A 45 9.73 -18.01 9.43
C ARG A 45 11.22 -18.16 9.79
N LYS A 46 11.84 -19.29 9.44
CA LYS A 46 13.29 -19.53 9.69
C LYS A 46 14.19 -18.62 8.85
N LEU A 47 13.73 -18.16 7.69
CA LEU A 47 14.42 -17.16 6.88
C LEU A 47 14.25 -15.72 7.42
N GLY A 48 13.48 -15.53 8.49
CA GLY A 48 13.23 -14.22 9.09
C GLY A 48 12.01 -13.48 8.52
N TYR A 49 11.21 -14.12 7.67
CA TYR A 49 9.99 -13.50 7.14
C TYR A 49 8.84 -13.60 8.14
N HIS A 50 8.07 -12.53 8.21
CA HIS A 50 6.76 -12.50 8.84
C HIS A 50 5.69 -12.79 7.78
N VAL A 51 5.04 -13.96 7.88
CA VAL A 51 4.02 -14.39 6.93
C VAL A 51 2.69 -13.80 7.37
N ILE A 52 2.08 -12.95 6.54
CA ILE A 52 0.81 -12.25 6.86
C ILE A 52 -0.39 -12.81 6.09
N CYS A 53 -0.15 -13.64 5.07
CA CYS A 53 -1.21 -14.19 4.23
C CYS A 53 -0.79 -15.57 3.69
N PHE A 54 -1.75 -16.49 3.65
CA PHE A 54 -1.60 -17.82 3.09
C PHE A 54 -2.76 -18.10 2.12
N VAL A 55 -2.41 -18.40 0.87
CA VAL A 55 -3.36 -18.64 -0.22
C VAL A 55 -3.20 -20.07 -0.73
N ASP A 56 -4.26 -20.86 -0.67
CA ASP A 56 -4.27 -22.23 -1.20
C ASP A 56 -5.70 -22.61 -1.61
N SER A 57 -5.84 -23.54 -2.57
CA SER A 57 -7.15 -24.13 -2.90
C SER A 57 -7.51 -25.30 -1.97
N GLU A 58 -6.53 -25.93 -1.33
CA GLU A 58 -6.71 -27.08 -0.45
C GLU A 58 -7.12 -26.67 0.97
N THR A 59 -8.34 -27.01 1.37
CA THR A 59 -8.91 -26.70 2.70
C THR A 59 -8.07 -27.29 3.84
N GLN A 60 -7.47 -28.45 3.63
CA GLN A 60 -6.58 -29.10 4.61
C GLN A 60 -5.31 -28.30 4.89
N SER A 61 -4.79 -27.56 3.89
CA SER A 61 -3.66 -26.65 4.10
C SER A 61 -4.08 -25.49 5.00
N LEU A 62 -5.23 -24.87 4.71
CA LEU A 62 -5.75 -23.72 5.44
C LEU A 62 -6.05 -24.06 6.91
N ASP A 63 -6.72 -25.20 7.15
CA ASP A 63 -6.97 -25.70 8.52
C ASP A 63 -5.67 -25.96 9.29
N ALA A 64 -4.66 -26.52 8.62
CA ALA A 64 -3.37 -26.79 9.26
C ALA A 64 -2.67 -25.49 9.68
N ILE A 65 -2.67 -24.47 8.82
CA ILE A 65 -2.12 -23.15 9.16
C ILE A 65 -2.92 -22.49 10.27
N ALA A 66 -4.25 -22.56 10.24
CA ALA A 66 -5.10 -22.02 11.31
C ALA A 66 -4.79 -22.63 12.69
N GLY A 67 -4.39 -23.89 12.73
CA GLY A 67 -3.99 -24.60 13.96
C GLY A 67 -2.58 -24.27 14.48
N GLU A 68 -1.76 -23.55 13.70
CA GLU A 68 -0.37 -23.26 14.08
C GLU A 68 -0.28 -22.18 15.18
N LYS A 69 0.77 -22.28 15.99
CA LYS A 69 1.06 -21.25 17.00
C LYS A 69 1.37 -19.93 16.31
N ASN A 70 0.78 -18.86 16.82
CA ASN A 70 0.89 -17.51 16.27
C ASN A 70 0.44 -17.44 14.80
N ALA A 71 -0.70 -18.05 14.45
CA ALA A 71 -1.30 -17.93 13.12
C ALA A 71 -2.43 -16.89 13.06
N ARG A 72 -2.71 -16.20 14.18
CA ARG A 72 -3.82 -15.23 14.30
C ARG A 72 -3.65 -13.98 13.42
N ASP A 73 -2.42 -13.70 13.03
CA ASP A 73 -1.98 -12.62 12.15
C ASP A 73 -1.88 -13.06 10.67
N ILE A 74 -2.19 -14.31 10.36
CA ILE A 74 -2.14 -14.84 9.00
C ILE A 74 -3.54 -14.82 8.41
N LEU A 75 -3.71 -13.99 7.37
CA LEU A 75 -4.90 -13.99 6.53
C LEU A 75 -4.98 -15.29 5.71
N LEU A 76 -6.07 -16.04 5.84
CA LEU A 76 -6.29 -17.30 5.12
C LEU A 76 -7.26 -17.10 3.95
N LEU A 77 -6.79 -17.39 2.73
CA LEU A 77 -7.57 -17.21 1.50
C LEU A 77 -7.70 -18.55 0.76
N GLN A 78 -8.94 -19.00 0.56
CA GLN A 78 -9.23 -20.18 -0.24
C GLN A 78 -9.38 -19.79 -1.72
N ALA A 79 -8.37 -20.14 -2.51
CA ALA A 79 -8.41 -19.93 -3.96
C ALA A 79 -9.39 -20.90 -4.62
N ASP A 80 -10.32 -20.35 -5.40
CA ASP A 80 -11.19 -21.16 -6.24
C ASP A 80 -10.44 -21.62 -7.50
N THR A 81 -9.97 -22.86 -7.48
CA THR A 81 -9.31 -23.49 -8.62
C THR A 81 -10.06 -24.74 -9.07
N VAL A 82 -9.83 -25.14 -10.32
CA VAL A 82 -10.47 -26.31 -10.96
C VAL A 82 -10.08 -27.65 -10.29
N TYR A 83 -9.01 -27.66 -9.48
CA TYR A 83 -8.50 -28.87 -8.81
C TYR A 83 -8.67 -28.74 -7.31
N ARG A 84 -9.57 -29.55 -6.73
CA ARG A 84 -9.74 -29.69 -5.28
C ARG A 84 -9.69 -31.16 -4.92
N SER A 85 -8.79 -31.54 -4.00
CA SER A 85 -8.61 -32.94 -3.65
C SER A 85 -9.69 -33.49 -2.71
N ASN A 86 -10.20 -32.67 -1.78
CA ASN A 86 -11.31 -32.97 -0.88
C ASN A 86 -11.83 -31.67 -0.22
N ASP A 87 -13.05 -31.24 -0.54
CA ASP A 87 -13.69 -30.07 0.10
C ASP A 87 -14.17 -30.47 1.51
N LYS A 88 -13.41 -30.10 2.54
CA LYS A 88 -13.86 -30.13 3.94
C LYS A 88 -14.05 -28.69 4.44
N PRO A 89 -15.02 -28.43 5.33
CA PRO A 89 -15.17 -27.11 5.91
C PRO A 89 -13.92 -26.75 6.73
N VAL A 90 -13.39 -25.55 6.50
CA VAL A 90 -12.29 -24.99 7.28
C VAL A 90 -12.85 -24.43 8.59
N THR A 91 -12.13 -24.65 9.68
CA THR A 91 -12.55 -24.30 11.05
C THR A 91 -12.28 -22.84 11.42
N ALA A 92 -11.40 -22.16 10.68
CA ALA A 92 -11.10 -20.74 10.85
C ALA A 92 -11.84 -19.85 9.86
N GLY A 93 -11.86 -18.54 10.14
CA GLY A 93 -12.33 -17.54 9.18
C GLY A 93 -11.47 -17.59 7.92
N VAL A 94 -12.10 -17.94 6.80
CA VAL A 94 -11.45 -18.04 5.49
C VAL A 94 -12.33 -17.34 4.47
N GLU A 95 -11.72 -16.44 3.70
CA GLU A 95 -12.37 -15.85 2.53
C GLU A 95 -12.16 -16.74 1.32
N LYS A 96 -13.22 -17.04 0.57
CA LYS A 96 -13.20 -17.96 -0.57
C LYS A 96 -13.58 -17.23 -1.86
N GLY A 97 -12.86 -17.53 -2.94
CA GLY A 97 -13.29 -17.19 -4.30
C GLY A 97 -12.16 -16.80 -5.23
N ASN A 98 -12.53 -16.05 -6.27
CA ASN A 98 -11.63 -15.44 -7.25
C ASN A 98 -11.40 -13.96 -6.92
N THR A 99 -12.24 -13.43 -6.03
CA THR A 99 -12.28 -12.07 -5.50
C THR A 99 -12.61 -12.22 -4.02
N TYR A 100 -11.85 -11.55 -3.15
CA TYR A 100 -11.95 -11.70 -1.70
C TYR A 100 -12.47 -10.39 -1.10
N GLU A 101 -13.55 -10.47 -0.33
CA GLU A 101 -14.11 -9.32 0.38
C GLU A 101 -13.38 -9.13 1.71
N LEU A 102 -12.27 -8.40 1.68
CA LEU A 102 -11.42 -8.21 2.86
C LEU A 102 -12.06 -7.37 3.98
N ARG A 103 -13.21 -6.74 3.72
CA ARG A 103 -13.92 -5.87 4.67
C ARG A 103 -14.41 -6.63 5.90
N GLU A 104 -14.84 -7.87 5.72
CA GLU A 104 -15.40 -8.70 6.81
C GLU A 104 -14.30 -9.25 7.75
N LEU A 105 -13.02 -9.13 7.38
CA LEU A 105 -11.87 -9.61 8.15
C LEU A 105 -11.35 -8.60 9.18
N VAL A 106 -11.75 -7.34 9.08
CA VAL A 106 -11.44 -6.30 10.07
C VAL A 106 -12.74 -5.92 10.76
N HIS A 107 -12.97 -6.46 11.96
CA HIS A 107 -14.11 -6.04 12.74
C HIS A 107 -13.81 -4.70 13.42
N GLU A 108 -14.84 -3.88 13.64
CA GLU A 108 -14.72 -2.57 14.30
C GLU A 108 -14.02 -2.66 15.67
N LYS A 109 -14.23 -3.77 16.40
CA LYS A 109 -13.56 -4.08 17.68
C LYS A 109 -12.04 -4.27 17.58
N ASP A 110 -11.53 -4.58 16.39
CA ASP A 110 -10.10 -4.84 16.13
C ASP A 110 -9.37 -3.56 15.69
N LEU A 111 -10.12 -2.47 15.41
CA LEU A 111 -9.54 -1.16 15.13
C LEU A 111 -8.96 -0.56 16.43
N PRO A 112 -7.88 0.23 16.33
CA PRO A 112 -7.37 0.98 17.48
C PRO A 112 -8.49 1.84 18.11
N PRO A 113 -8.49 2.03 19.44
CA PRO A 113 -9.53 2.80 20.12
C PRO A 113 -9.54 4.29 19.72
N THR A 114 -8.50 4.74 19.04
CA THR A 114 -8.32 6.10 18.54
C THR A 114 -8.00 6.06 17.05
N ILE A 115 -8.81 6.75 16.25
CA ILE A 115 -8.54 6.99 14.84
C ILE A 115 -8.04 8.42 14.65
N ASP A 116 -7.01 8.58 13.83
CA ASP A 116 -6.62 9.90 13.33
C ASP A 116 -7.45 10.21 12.08
N LEU A 117 -8.11 11.37 12.10
CA LEU A 117 -8.83 11.88 10.94
C LEU A 117 -7.85 12.61 10.02
N VAL A 118 -8.00 12.40 8.72
CA VAL A 118 -7.28 13.14 7.68
C VAL A 118 -8.28 13.99 6.91
N TRP A 119 -8.06 15.31 6.88
CA TRP A 119 -8.86 16.21 6.06
C TRP A 119 -8.44 16.06 4.59
N HIS A 120 -9.38 15.69 3.74
CA HIS A 120 -9.12 15.38 2.34
C HIS A 120 -9.12 16.63 1.44
N GLY A 121 -8.19 16.70 0.49
CA GLY A 121 -8.21 17.60 -0.65
C GLY A 121 -7.92 19.07 -0.35
N ILE A 122 -6.88 19.37 0.43
CA ILE A 122 -6.47 20.75 0.74
C ILE A 122 -5.63 21.32 -0.42
N ASN A 123 -6.29 21.54 -1.56
CA ASN A 123 -5.64 21.96 -2.80
C ASN A 123 -5.92 23.43 -3.16
N ASP A 124 -6.66 24.14 -2.32
CA ASP A 124 -7.02 25.55 -2.52
C ASP A 124 -7.01 26.32 -1.19
N ARG A 125 -6.93 27.65 -1.27
CA ARG A 125 -6.85 28.50 -0.06
C ARG A 125 -8.08 28.39 0.84
N LYS A 126 -9.26 28.17 0.27
CA LYS A 126 -10.51 28.09 1.04
C LYS A 126 -10.52 26.84 1.92
N ASN A 127 -10.14 25.69 1.37
CA ASN A 127 -10.00 24.44 2.11
C ASN A 127 -8.90 24.54 3.16
N LEU A 128 -7.78 25.19 2.84
CA LEU A 128 -6.70 25.43 3.82
C LEU A 128 -7.21 26.20 5.03
N GLN A 129 -7.93 27.32 4.85
CA GLN A 129 -8.47 28.11 5.96
C GLN A 129 -9.43 27.31 6.84
N GLN A 130 -10.29 26.49 6.24
CA GLN A 130 -11.21 25.62 6.98
C GLN A 130 -10.46 24.56 7.78
N PHE A 131 -9.46 23.92 7.16
CA PHE A 131 -8.62 22.93 7.81
C PHE A 131 -7.85 23.50 9.00
N LEU A 132 -7.20 24.66 8.84
CA LEU A 132 -6.43 25.33 9.90
C LEU A 132 -7.32 25.71 11.10
N SER A 133 -8.59 26.06 10.83
CA SER A 133 -9.58 26.37 11.87
C SER A 133 -10.14 25.13 12.58
N SER A 134 -9.88 23.93 12.05
CA SER A 134 -10.36 22.67 12.60
C SER A 134 -9.40 22.09 13.65
N ARG A 135 -9.91 21.16 14.47
CA ARG A 135 -9.09 20.35 15.39
C ARG A 135 -8.42 19.15 14.72
N ILE A 136 -8.65 18.93 13.43
CA ILE A 136 -8.08 17.79 12.70
C ILE A 136 -6.58 18.03 12.51
N GLN A 137 -5.78 17.02 12.83
CA GLN A 137 -4.32 17.13 12.84
C GLN A 137 -3.70 16.95 11.46
N TRP A 138 -4.24 16.02 10.67
CA TRP A 138 -3.69 15.63 9.38
C TRP A 138 -4.46 16.28 8.24
N GLY A 139 -3.74 16.91 7.32
CA GLY A 139 -4.27 17.44 6.07
C GLY A 139 -3.68 16.70 4.88
N GLU A 140 -4.52 16.26 3.96
CA GLU A 140 -4.11 15.62 2.72
C GLU A 140 -4.09 16.63 1.57
N VAL A 141 -3.06 16.52 0.72
CA VAL A 141 -2.85 17.37 -0.45
C VAL A 141 -2.46 16.52 -1.65
N ASP A 142 -2.97 16.90 -2.81
CA ASP A 142 -2.64 16.27 -4.08
C ASP A 142 -1.55 17.07 -4.79
N VAL A 143 -0.39 16.46 -5.03
CA VAL A 143 0.71 17.07 -5.80
C VAL A 143 0.77 16.46 -7.19
N GLN A 144 0.64 17.32 -8.20
CA GLN A 144 0.50 16.86 -9.59
C GLN A 144 1.57 17.39 -10.52
N THR A 145 1.96 18.66 -10.42
CA THR A 145 2.90 19.25 -11.38
C THR A 145 3.90 20.19 -10.72
N VAL A 146 4.99 20.46 -11.45
CA VAL A 146 6.01 21.44 -11.09
C VAL A 146 6.10 22.46 -12.22
N HIS A 147 5.94 23.73 -11.86
CA HIS A 147 6.12 24.84 -12.78
C HIS A 147 7.61 24.99 -13.19
N GLU A 148 7.89 25.71 -14.28
CA GLU A 148 9.26 25.83 -14.83
C GLU A 148 10.30 26.38 -13.84
N ASP A 149 9.85 27.16 -12.85
CA ASP A 149 10.67 27.74 -11.79
C ASP A 149 10.90 26.79 -10.58
N GLY A 150 10.38 25.57 -10.65
CA GLY A 150 10.48 24.57 -9.57
C GLY A 150 9.35 24.63 -8.56
N THR A 151 8.33 25.46 -8.76
CA THR A 151 7.18 25.56 -7.85
C THR A 151 6.30 24.33 -7.97
N VAL A 152 6.08 23.61 -6.86
CA VAL A 152 5.15 22.48 -6.80
C VAL A 152 3.72 22.99 -6.61
N LEU A 153 2.84 22.63 -7.55
CA LEU A 153 1.45 23.07 -7.60
C LEU A 153 0.51 22.00 -7.04
N LEU A 154 -0.51 22.44 -6.30
CA LEU A 154 -1.53 21.56 -5.71
C LEU A 154 -2.74 21.47 -6.64
N GLN A 155 -3.15 20.24 -6.97
CA GLN A 155 -4.27 20.03 -7.88
C GLN A 155 -4.88 18.63 -7.71
N HIS A 156 -6.20 18.57 -7.58
CA HIS A 156 -6.97 17.34 -7.73
C HIS A 156 -7.44 17.18 -9.19
N ASP A 157 -7.59 15.93 -9.65
CA ASP A 157 -8.03 15.53 -11.00
C ASP A 157 -8.93 16.58 -11.68
N SER A 158 -8.37 17.28 -12.67
CA SER A 158 -9.15 18.18 -13.53
C SER A 158 -9.47 17.47 -14.84
N PRO A 159 -10.75 17.29 -15.20
CA PRO A 159 -11.16 16.71 -16.48
C PRO A 159 -11.10 17.72 -17.65
N LEU A 160 -10.14 18.64 -17.67
CA LEU A 160 -10.13 19.72 -18.66
C LEU A 160 -8.83 19.73 -19.48
N GLU A 161 -9.01 19.70 -20.80
CA GLU A 161 -8.05 19.42 -21.87
C GLU A 161 -6.97 20.49 -22.09
N ASP A 162 -6.80 21.47 -21.20
CA ASP A 162 -5.93 22.63 -21.45
C ASP A 162 -5.09 23.03 -20.22
N GLU A 163 -3.84 22.54 -20.17
CA GLU A 163 -2.86 22.75 -19.10
C GLU A 163 -2.54 24.23 -18.84
N THR A 164 -2.60 25.06 -19.88
CA THR A 164 -2.26 26.49 -19.83
C THR A 164 -3.25 27.32 -19.01
N LEU A 165 -4.54 26.98 -19.07
CA LEU A 165 -5.60 27.68 -18.33
C LEU A 165 -5.70 27.21 -16.86
N LEU A 166 -5.09 26.08 -16.52
CA LEU A 166 -5.08 25.52 -15.17
C LEU A 166 -4.06 26.23 -14.27
N ILE A 167 -2.88 26.55 -14.77
CA ILE A 167 -1.84 27.27 -14.00
C ILE A 167 -2.35 28.63 -13.51
N GLU A 168 -3.12 29.35 -14.32
CA GLU A 168 -3.70 30.65 -13.93
C GLU A 168 -4.77 30.55 -12.84
N LYS A 169 -5.30 29.36 -12.54
CA LYS A 169 -6.32 29.12 -11.51
C LYS A 169 -5.78 28.52 -10.22
N ILE A 170 -4.53 28.07 -10.19
CA ILE A 170 -3.93 27.47 -9.00
C ILE A 170 -3.57 28.61 -8.05
N ASP A 171 -4.34 28.73 -6.97
CA ASP A 171 -4.17 29.80 -5.99
C ASP A 171 -3.27 29.42 -4.81
N LEU A 172 -2.82 28.17 -4.71
CA LEU A 172 -2.05 27.65 -3.59
C LEU A 172 -0.93 26.71 -4.03
N THR A 173 0.28 27.02 -3.59
CA THR A 173 1.47 26.17 -3.81
C THR A 173 1.74 25.28 -2.61
N LEU A 174 2.47 24.17 -2.81
CA LEU A 174 2.88 23.30 -1.70
C LEU A 174 3.74 24.06 -0.69
N ASN A 175 4.64 24.94 -1.16
CA ASN A 175 5.52 25.68 -0.26
C ASN A 175 4.74 26.63 0.67
N GLU A 176 3.73 27.34 0.16
CA GLU A 176 2.87 28.20 0.99
C GLU A 176 2.07 27.37 2.01
N LEU A 177 1.49 26.24 1.57
CA LEU A 177 0.74 25.36 2.46
C LEU A 177 1.62 24.79 3.59
N LEU A 178 2.85 24.39 3.29
CA LEU A 178 3.78 23.85 4.30
C LEU A 178 4.15 24.88 5.36
N VAL A 179 4.29 26.16 4.99
CA VAL A 179 4.52 27.24 5.96
C VAL A 179 3.34 27.34 6.94
N GLU A 180 2.12 27.34 6.42
CA GLU A 180 0.91 27.42 7.24
C GLU A 180 0.76 26.21 8.16
N PHE A 181 1.01 25.00 7.64
CA PHE A 181 0.96 23.77 8.43
C PHE A 181 1.99 23.79 9.56
N GLN A 182 3.22 24.22 9.27
CA GLN A 182 4.27 24.32 10.28
C GLN A 182 3.88 25.31 11.39
N GLN A 183 3.40 26.50 11.03
CA GLN A 183 3.00 27.53 11.98
C GLN A 183 1.86 27.08 12.90
N HIS A 184 0.94 26.27 12.39
CA HIS A 184 -0.21 25.74 13.15
C HIS A 184 0.04 24.35 13.75
N GLY A 185 1.24 23.80 13.61
CA GLY A 185 1.60 22.48 14.11
C GLY A 185 0.79 21.35 13.50
N LYS A 186 0.36 21.47 12.23
CA LYS A 186 -0.38 20.43 11.48
C LYS A 186 0.56 19.39 10.87
N ALA A 187 0.04 18.19 10.65
CA ALA A 187 0.72 17.13 9.92
C ALA A 187 0.19 17.02 8.48
N ILE A 188 1.01 16.50 7.57
CA ILE A 188 0.69 16.44 6.15
C ILE A 188 0.68 15.00 5.62
N LYS A 189 -0.35 14.69 4.83
CA LYS A 189 -0.36 13.55 3.92
C LYS A 189 -0.22 14.08 2.50
N VAL A 190 0.79 13.61 1.77
CA VAL A 190 1.03 14.02 0.38
C VAL A 190 0.64 12.88 -0.54
N ASP A 191 -0.30 13.11 -1.44
CA ASP A 191 -0.69 12.17 -2.48
C ASP A 191 -0.06 12.54 -3.83
N PHE A 192 0.87 11.70 -4.31
CA PHE A 192 1.58 11.91 -5.57
C PHE A 192 0.75 11.42 -6.75
N LYS A 193 0.23 12.35 -7.56
CA LYS A 193 -0.55 12.04 -8.76
C LYS A 193 0.29 11.87 -10.01
N ASP A 194 1.49 12.44 -10.05
CA ASP A 194 2.40 12.32 -11.19
C ASP A 194 3.83 11.95 -10.75
N LYS A 195 4.60 11.46 -11.72
CA LYS A 195 5.99 11.04 -11.61
C LYS A 195 6.94 12.17 -12.04
N GLY A 196 8.21 12.02 -11.71
CA GLY A 196 9.27 12.90 -12.19
C GLY A 196 9.73 13.91 -11.13
N ASN A 197 9.89 15.18 -11.54
CA ASN A 197 10.39 16.25 -10.67
C ASN A 197 9.44 16.58 -9.50
N VAL A 198 8.14 16.27 -9.61
CA VAL A 198 7.14 16.48 -8.54
C VAL A 198 7.58 15.84 -7.24
N LEU A 199 7.99 14.57 -7.28
CA LEU A 199 8.45 13.85 -6.11
C LEU A 199 9.71 14.48 -5.51
N SER A 200 10.72 14.76 -6.34
CA SER A 200 11.99 15.33 -5.86
C SER A 200 11.81 16.71 -5.26
N GLU A 201 11.04 17.59 -5.90
CA GLU A 201 10.82 18.96 -5.41
C GLU A 201 9.93 18.96 -4.17
N SER A 202 8.91 18.10 -4.10
CA SER A 202 8.07 17.96 -2.90
C SER A 202 8.89 17.48 -1.70
N ILE A 203 9.76 16.47 -1.87
CA ILE A 203 10.63 15.98 -0.79
C ILE A 203 11.60 17.08 -0.33
N LYS A 204 12.17 17.87 -1.26
CA LYS A 204 13.03 19.01 -0.90
C LYS A 204 12.28 20.04 -0.07
N LEU A 205 11.04 20.35 -0.43
CA LEU A 205 10.20 21.29 0.32
C LEU A 205 9.84 20.78 1.71
N LEU A 206 9.44 19.50 1.84
CA LEU A 206 9.17 18.88 3.13
C LEU A 206 10.39 18.93 4.06
N LYS A 207 11.59 18.60 3.53
CA LYS A 207 12.86 18.69 4.27
C LYS A 207 13.19 20.13 4.66
N LYS A 208 13.01 21.09 3.75
CA LYS A 208 13.23 22.53 4.01
C LYS A 208 12.36 23.04 5.15
N HIS A 209 11.11 22.57 5.26
CA HIS A 209 10.17 22.95 6.31
C HIS A 209 10.22 22.05 7.56
N SER A 210 11.25 21.20 7.68
CA SER A 210 11.51 20.34 8.86
C SER A 210 10.40 19.35 9.21
N PHE A 211 9.62 18.92 8.22
CA PHE A 211 8.72 17.78 8.40
C PHE A 211 9.53 16.47 8.46
N ASN A 212 9.08 15.52 9.27
CA ASN A 212 9.73 14.24 9.56
C ASN A 212 8.70 13.10 9.70
N ASP A 213 9.16 11.89 10.00
CA ASP A 213 8.34 10.68 10.06
C ASP A 213 7.15 10.74 11.04
N GLN A 214 7.14 11.69 11.99
CA GLN A 214 6.04 11.87 12.94
C GLN A 214 4.89 12.72 12.38
N ASN A 215 5.13 13.51 11.33
CA ASN A 215 4.15 14.45 10.78
C ASN A 215 4.07 14.44 9.25
N ILE A 216 4.60 13.39 8.62
CA ILE A 216 4.51 13.12 7.18
C ILE A 216 3.88 11.75 6.96
N TRP A 217 2.93 11.71 6.03
CA TRP A 217 2.48 10.49 5.36
C TRP A 217 2.63 10.67 3.85
N LEU A 218 3.41 9.81 3.20
CA LEU A 218 3.58 9.81 1.75
C LEU A 218 2.69 8.72 1.12
N ASN A 219 1.88 9.09 0.13
CA ASN A 219 1.01 8.20 -0.62
C ASN A 219 1.23 8.39 -2.12
N GLY A 220 1.13 7.32 -2.90
CA GLY A 220 1.19 7.43 -4.35
C GLY A 220 0.92 6.11 -5.04
N ASN A 221 0.49 6.19 -6.30
CA ASN A 221 0.15 5.01 -7.09
C ASN A 221 1.43 4.27 -7.53
N ILE A 222 1.44 2.94 -7.38
CA ILE A 222 2.57 2.08 -7.75
C ILE A 222 2.93 2.17 -9.25
N ASP A 223 1.92 2.35 -10.11
CA ASP A 223 2.10 2.49 -11.56
C ASP A 223 2.69 3.86 -11.94
N VAL A 224 2.45 4.86 -11.10
CA VAL A 224 2.98 6.23 -11.24
C VAL A 224 4.42 6.29 -10.73
N LEU A 225 4.65 5.91 -9.46
CA LEU A 225 5.94 6.06 -8.79
C LEU A 225 7.00 5.06 -9.28
N LYS A 226 6.60 3.82 -9.59
CA LYS A 226 7.50 2.72 -9.98
C LYS A 226 8.66 2.52 -8.98
N GLU A 227 9.64 1.71 -9.36
CA GLU A 227 10.77 1.36 -8.47
C GLU A 227 11.57 2.58 -7.99
N ASP A 228 11.89 3.50 -8.91
CA ASP A 228 12.74 4.65 -8.59
C ASP A 228 12.05 5.64 -7.64
N GLY A 229 10.74 5.86 -7.79
CA GLY A 229 9.98 6.69 -6.86
C GLY A 229 9.95 6.11 -5.45
N PHE A 230 9.71 4.80 -5.31
CA PHE A 230 9.74 4.16 -3.99
C PHE A 230 11.12 4.18 -3.34
N LYS A 231 12.21 4.02 -4.11
CA LYS A 231 13.57 4.17 -3.57
C LYS A 231 13.80 5.56 -3.00
N MET A 232 13.30 6.60 -3.67
CA MET A 232 13.39 7.97 -3.19
C MET A 232 12.57 8.20 -1.92
N LEU A 233 11.38 7.60 -1.81
CA LEU A 233 10.53 7.68 -0.61
C LEU A 233 11.17 6.98 0.60
N SER A 234 11.98 5.94 0.37
CA SER A 234 12.64 5.18 1.44
C SER A 234 13.95 5.78 1.96
N ALA A 235 14.41 6.91 1.41
CA ALA A 235 15.74 7.49 1.63
C ALA A 235 15.74 8.80 2.46
#